data_AF-A0A6L7LCK4-F1
#
_entry.id   AF-A0A6L7LCK4-F1
#
_cell.length_a   1.000
_cell.length_b   1.000
_cell.length_c   1.000
_cell.angle_alpha   90.00
_cell.angle_beta   90.00
_cell.angle_gamma   90.00
#
_symmetry.space_group_name_H-M   'P 1'
#
loop_
_entity.id
_entity.type
_entity.pdbx_description
1 polymer ?
#
loop_
_entity_poly.entity_id
_entity_poly.type
_entity_poly.pdbx_seq_one_letter_code
_entity_poly.pdbx_strand_id
1 'polypeptide(L)' 'MINSPFKWVGGKSRLRKAIIPLIPPHRCYVEPFSGAAWVLFGKPPSPIEVLNDIDE' A
#
# COMPACT_ATOMS: atom_id res chain seq x y z
N MET A 1 -9.60 3.21 -6.73
CA MET A 1 -8.14 2.95 -6.74
C MET A 1 -7.46 4.18 -7.30
N ILE A 2 -6.53 4.76 -6.55
CA ILE A 2 -5.80 5.97 -6.95
C ILE A 2 -4.30 5.69 -7.02
N ASN A 3 -3.54 6.57 -7.66
CA ASN A 3 -2.09 6.53 -7.57
C ASN A 3 -1.67 7.11 -6.23
N SER A 4 -0.49 6.69 -5.75
CA SER A 4 0.09 7.38 -4.59
C SER A 4 0.28 8.87 -4.89
N PRO A 5 -0.05 9.76 -3.93
CA PRO A 5 0.27 11.17 -4.05
C PRO A 5 1.78 11.45 -3.97
N PHE A 6 2.59 10.47 -3.55
CA PHE A 6 4.04 10.58 -3.39
C PHE A 6 4.81 9.74 -4.41
N LYS A 7 5.99 10.23 -4.80
CA LYS A 7 6.97 9.46 -5.56
C LYS A 7 8.11 9.09 -4.63
N TRP A 8 8.43 7.80 -4.54
CA TRP A 8 9.52 7.29 -3.71
C TRP A 8 10.34 6.24 -4.45
N VAL A 9 11.64 6.22 -4.21
CA VAL A 9 12.54 5.20 -4.76
C VAL A 9 12.14 3.84 -4.20
N GLY A 10 12.08 2.81 -5.04
CA GLY A 10 11.57 1.48 -4.65
C GLY A 10 10.04 1.39 -4.55
N GLY A 11 9.31 2.44 -4.94
CA GLY A 11 7.85 2.44 -4.96
C GLY A 11 7.26 1.32 -5.82
N LYS A 12 6.32 0.55 -5.26
CA LYS A 12 5.71 -0.63 -5.91
C LYS A 12 4.61 -0.28 -6.92
N SER A 13 4.73 0.84 -7.63
CA SER A 13 3.70 1.37 -8.54
C SER A 13 3.30 0.41 -9.67
N ARG A 14 4.29 -0.27 -10.26
CA ARG A 14 4.07 -1.30 -11.30
C ARG A 14 3.68 -2.64 -10.69
N LEU A 15 4.35 -3.03 -9.61
CA LEU A 15 4.19 -4.34 -8.98
C LEU A 15 2.87 -4.50 -8.21
N ARG A 16 2.23 -3.40 -7.78
CA ARG A 16 0.97 -3.46 -7.04
C ARG A 16 -0.12 -4.27 -7.75
N LYS A 17 -0.14 -4.28 -9.09
CA LYS A 17 -1.11 -5.05 -9.88
C LYS A 17 -0.98 -6.56 -9.66
N ALA A 18 0.22 -7.04 -9.37
CA ALA A 18 0.48 -8.44 -9.03
C ALA A 18 0.31 -8.71 -7.52
N ILE A 19 0.64 -7.74 -6.66
CA ILE A 19 0.54 -7.89 -5.19
C ILE A 19 -0.91 -7.90 -4.72
N ILE A 20 -1.73 -6.94 -5.16
CA ILE A 20 -3.09 -6.73 -4.62
C ILE A 20 -3.98 -7.98 -4.72
N PRO A 21 -4.01 -8.73 -5.85
CA PRO A 21 -4.81 -9.95 -5.95
C PRO A 21 -4.38 -11.06 -4.98
N LEU A 22 -3.16 -11.01 -4.46
CA LEU A 22 -2.62 -12.00 -3.51
C LEU A 22 -2.96 -11.64 -2.05
N ILE A 23 -3.49 -10.45 -1.79
CA ILE A 23 -3.89 -10.03 -0.45
C ILE A 23 -5.21 -10.75 -0.11
N PRO A 24 -5.25 -11.59 0.95
CA PRO A 24 -6.47 -12.28 1.33
C PRO A 24 -7.52 -11.30 1.88
N PRO A 25 -8.80 -11.70 1.97
CA PRO A 25 -9.82 -10.92 2.67
C PRO A 25 -9.35 -10.56 4.10
N HIS A 26 -9.44 -9.28 4.44
CA HIS A 26 -8.95 -8.75 5.71
C HIS A 26 -9.80 -7.57 6.18
N ARG A 27 -9.76 -7.32 7.49
CA ARG A 27 -10.36 -6.13 8.12
C ARG A 27 -9.33 -5.05 8.43
N CYS A 28 -8.09 -5.46 8.68
CA CYS A 28 -6.96 -4.59 8.97
C CYS A 28 -5.87 -4.84 7.95
N TYR A 29 -5.43 -3.77 7.29
CA TYR A 29 -4.26 -3.77 6.42
C TYR A 29 -3.12 -3.06 7.16
N VAL A 30 -1.95 -3.68 7.20
CA VAL A 30 -0.78 -3.15 7.87
C VAL A 30 0.38 -3.11 6.87
N GLU A 31 0.98 -1.94 6.68
CA GLU A 31 2.14 -1.74 5.81
C GLU A 31 3.29 -1.11 6.64
N PRO A 32 4.17 -1.92 7.24
CA PRO A 32 5.23 -1.42 8.12
C PRO A 32 6.34 -0.61 7.43
N PHE A 33 6.46 -0.77 6.11
CA PHE A 33 7.42 -0.11 5.22
C PHE A 33 6.64 0.52 4.07
N SER A 34 5.92 1.59 4.40
CA SER A 34 4.92 2.14 3.50
C SER A 34 5.54 2.89 2.33
N GLY A 35 6.61 3.64 2.52
CA GLY A 35 7.20 4.56 1.54
C GLY A 35 6.10 5.43 0.92
N ALA A 36 5.92 5.32 -0.40
CA ALA A 36 4.81 5.99 -1.09
C ALA A 36 3.45 5.25 -0.98
N ALA A 37 3.30 4.18 -0.21
CA ALA A 37 2.05 3.44 0.03
C ALA A 37 1.29 3.04 -1.27
N TRP A 38 2.03 2.60 -2.29
CA TRP A 38 1.45 2.26 -3.61
C TRP A 38 0.45 1.11 -3.56
N VAL A 39 0.63 0.18 -2.62
CA VAL A 39 -0.27 -0.96 -2.42
C VAL A 39 -1.55 -0.51 -1.72
N LEU A 40 -1.45 0.24 -0.62
CA LEU A 40 -2.60 0.85 0.07
C LEU A 40 -3.52 1.59 -0.90
N PHE A 41 -3.00 2.59 -1.62
CA PHE A 41 -3.79 3.42 -2.55
C PHE A 41 -4.30 2.64 -3.76
N GLY A 42 -3.65 1.52 -4.07
CA GLY A 42 -4.01 0.63 -5.16
C GLY A 42 -5.04 -0.43 -4.81
N LYS A 43 -5.17 -0.85 -3.55
CA LYS A 43 -6.12 -1.89 -3.14
C LYS A 43 -7.52 -1.32 -2.86
N PRO A 44 -8.57 -2.16 -2.76
CA PRO A 44 -9.82 -1.75 -2.16
C PRO A 44 -9.61 -1.28 -0.70
N PRO A 45 -10.31 -0.23 -0.23
CA PRO A 45 -10.22 0.22 1.15
C PRO A 45 -10.55 -0.88 2.14
N SER A 46 -9.82 -0.95 3.26
CA SER A 46 -10.15 -1.82 4.39
C SER A 46 -10.65 -0.97 5.57
N PRO A 47 -11.48 -1.54 6.47
CA PRO A 47 -11.98 -0.81 7.64
C PRO A 47 -10.88 -0.21 8.53
N ILE A 48 -9.73 -0.88 8.62
CA ILE A 48 -8.56 -0.44 9.37
C ILE A 48 -7.36 -0.49 8.43
N GLU A 49 -6.56 0.58 8.43
CA GLU A 49 -5.35 0.73 7.64
C GLU A 49 -4.27 1.36 8.54
N VAL A 50 -3.18 0.62 8.76
CA VAL A 50 -2.05 1.05 9.59
C VAL A 50 -0.83 1.16 8.70
N LEU A 51 -0.26 2.36 8.62
CA LEU A 51 0.97 2.63 7.90
C LEU A 51 2.06 2.97 8.89
N ASN A 52 3.26 2.48 8.61
CA ASN A 52 4.47 2.90 9.29
C ASN A 52 5.56 3.12 8.23
N ASP A 53 6.44 4.05 8.51
CA ASP A 53 7.76 4.13 7.90
C ASP A 53 8.77 4.56 8.96
N ILE A 54 10.04 4.27 8.75
CA ILE A 54 11.11 4.70 9.67
C ILE A 54 11.57 6.12 9.37
N ASP A 55 11.37 6.57 8.14
CA ASP A 55 11.68 7.94 7.74
C ASP A 55 10.65 8.90 8.37
N GLU A 56 11.13 9.89 9.13
CA GLU A 56 10.31 10.93 9.80
C GLU A 56 9.65 11.90 8.82
#